data_AF-A0A1C5PMV7-F1
#
_entry.id   AF-A0A1C5PMV7-F1
#
_cell.length_a   1.000
_cell.length_b   1.000
_cell.length_c   1.000
_cell.angle_alpha   90.00
_cell.angle_beta   90.00
_cell.angle_gamma   90.00
#
_symmetry.space_group_name_H-M   'P 1'
#
loop_
_entity.id
_entity.type
_entity.pdbx_description
1 polymer ?
#
loop_
_entity_poly.entity_id
_entity_poly.type
_entity_poly.pdbx_seq_one_letter_code
_entity_poly.pdbx_strand_id
1 'polypeptide(L)'
;MIRQCSILFGCMALGELVVYLTGVKLPSSIIGMLLLTLFLSLGWVKLEWVQGLSDFLVANLGFFFVPSGVALMLYFDIIQAQFWPIVIATLVSTVLVLVVTGWVHQIVRKYGFFRK
;
A
#
# COMPACT_ATOMS: atom_id res chain seq x y z
N MET A 1 -0.15 11.52 -20.25
CA MET A 1 -0.13 12.07 -18.88
C MET A 1 -1.51 12.39 -18.32
N ILE A 2 -2.26 13.37 -18.84
CA ILE A 2 -3.53 13.81 -18.21
C ILE A 2 -4.53 12.67 -17.96
N ARG A 3 -4.75 11.81 -18.97
CA ARG A 3 -5.63 10.63 -18.87
C ARG A 3 -5.20 9.66 -17.76
N GLN A 4 -3.90 9.45 -17.60
CA GLN A 4 -3.37 8.51 -16.61
C GLN A 4 -3.55 9.07 -15.20
N CYS A 5 -3.28 10.37 -15.04
CA CYS A 5 -3.56 11.09 -13.79
C CYS A 5 -5.05 11.00 -13.44
N SER A 6 -5.94 11.30 -14.39
CA SER A 6 -7.38 11.26 -14.16
C SER A 6 -7.87 9.86 -13.74
N ILE A 7 -7.32 8.79 -14.31
CA ILE A 7 -7.67 7.42 -13.91
C ILE A 7 -7.17 7.12 -12.49
N LEU A 8 -5.90 7.40 -12.19
CA LEU A 8 -5.31 7.12 -10.87
C LEU A 8 -5.97 7.94 -9.75
N PHE A 9 -6.02 9.26 -9.92
CA PHE A 9 -6.63 10.16 -8.94
C PHE A 9 -8.15 10.00 -8.89
N GLY A 10 -8.80 9.65 -10.02
CA GLY A 10 -10.21 9.31 -10.06
C GLY A 10 -10.52 8.06 -9.23
N CYS A 11 -9.72 6.99 -9.36
CA CYS A 11 -9.88 5.79 -8.52
C CYS A 11 -9.63 6.08 -7.05
N MET A 12 -8.64 6.93 -6.73
CA MET A 12 -8.38 7.38 -5.36
C MET A 12 -9.56 8.16 -4.78
N ALA A 13 -10.11 9.13 -5.53
CA ALA A 13 -11.27 9.92 -5.12
C ALA A 13 -12.54 9.07 -4.96
N LEU A 14 -12.75 8.08 -5.83
CA LEU A 14 -13.82 7.10 -5.66
C LEU A 14 -13.62 6.25 -4.39
N GLY A 15 -12.38 5.83 -4.11
CA GLY A 15 -12.05 5.13 -2.87
C GLY A 15 -12.34 5.97 -1.62
N GLU A 16 -12.04 7.27 -1.67
CA GLU A 16 -12.38 8.22 -0.60
C GLU A 16 -13.88 8.39 -0.44
N LEU A 17 -14.62 8.53 -1.53
CA LEU A 17 -16.08 8.61 -1.53
C LEU A 17 -16.71 7.34 -0.93
N VAL A 18 -16.17 6.16 -1.27
CA VAL A 18 -16.63 4.88 -0.69
C VAL A 18 -16.38 4.85 0.80
N VAL A 19 -15.17 5.19 1.27
CA VAL A 19 -14.83 5.25 2.70
C VAL A 19 -15.74 6.24 3.43
N TYR A 20 -15.99 7.41 2.84
CA TYR A 20 -16.86 8.44 3.42
C TYR A 20 -18.31 7.95 3.56
N LEU A 21 -18.86 7.26 2.55
CA LEU A 21 -20.24 6.76 2.58
C LEU A 21 -20.42 5.51 3.47
N THR A 22 -19.45 4.59 3.46
CA THR A 22 -19.57 3.32 4.20
C THR A 22 -18.96 3.35 5.60
N GLY A 23 -18.16 4.38 5.93
CA GLY A 23 -17.49 4.50 7.23
C GLY A 23 -16.42 3.42 7.48
N VAL A 24 -15.96 2.72 6.43
CA VAL A 24 -14.98 1.65 6.55
C VAL A 24 -13.62 2.22 7.00
N LYS A 25 -13.02 1.65 8.04
CA LYS A 25 -11.72 2.10 8.61
C LYS A 25 -10.49 1.75 7.76
N LEU A 26 -10.67 1.52 6.46
CA LEU A 26 -9.56 1.23 5.56
C LEU A 26 -9.03 2.53 4.95
N PRO A 27 -7.71 2.66 4.77
CA PRO A 27 -7.14 3.74 3.98
C PRO A 27 -7.80 3.81 2.60
N SER A 28 -8.25 5.01 2.21
CA SER A 28 -8.91 5.24 0.91
C SER A 28 -8.02 4.84 -0.28
N SER A 29 -6.69 4.94 -0.12
CA SER A 29 -5.73 4.47 -1.12
C SER A 29 -5.84 2.96 -1.40
N ILE A 30 -6.09 2.12 -0.38
CA ILE A 30 -6.28 0.68 -0.56
C ILE A 30 -7.57 0.41 -1.34
N ILE A 31 -8.66 1.10 -1.00
CA ILE A 31 -9.93 0.97 -1.74
C ILE A 31 -9.76 1.43 -3.19
N GLY A 32 -9.07 2.56 -3.42
CA GLY A 32 -8.77 3.05 -4.76
C GLY A 32 -7.93 2.08 -5.59
N MET A 33 -6.95 1.40 -4.98
CA MET A 33 -6.17 0.35 -5.64
C MET A 33 -7.05 -0.85 -6.01
N LEU A 34 -7.92 -1.31 -5.10
CA LEU A 34 -8.85 -2.41 -5.38
C LEU A 34 -9.83 -2.06 -6.51
N LEU A 35 -10.35 -0.83 -6.53
CA LEU A 35 -11.21 -0.32 -7.61
C LEU A 35 -10.47 -0.29 -8.95
N LEU A 36 -9.22 0.21 -8.95
CA LEU A 36 -8.39 0.21 -10.15
C LEU A 36 -8.16 -1.22 -10.67
N THR A 37 -7.82 -2.16 -9.78
CA THR A 37 -7.70 -3.59 -10.13
C THR A 37 -9.00 -4.13 -10.71
N LEU A 38 -10.14 -3.80 -10.13
CA LEU A 38 -11.45 -4.23 -10.62
C LEU A 38 -11.75 -3.67 -12.02
N PHE A 39 -11.44 -2.40 -12.29
CA PHE A 39 -11.59 -1.80 -13.63
C PHE A 39 -10.65 -2.40 -14.68
N LEU A 40 -9.43 -2.80 -14.28
CA LEU A 40 -8.50 -3.54 -15.12
C LEU A 40 -9.01 -4.96 -15.42
N SER A 41 -9.51 -5.66 -14.40
CA SER A 41 -10.07 -7.02 -14.54
C SER A 41 -11.35 -7.05 -15.39
N LEU A 42 -12.19 -6.02 -15.31
CA LEU A 42 -13.39 -5.86 -16.14
C LEU A 42 -13.08 -5.35 -17.57
N GLY A 43 -11.84 -4.97 -17.85
CA GLY A 43 -11.42 -4.43 -19.15
C GLY A 43 -11.91 -3.01 -19.45
N TRP A 44 -12.50 -2.32 -18.47
CA TRP A 44 -12.91 -0.91 -18.61
C TRP A 44 -11.71 0.03 -18.76
N VAL A 45 -10.58 -0.33 -18.13
CA VAL A 45 -9.32 0.38 -18.21
C VAL A 45 -8.26 -0.57 -18.76
N LYS A 46 -7.60 -0.18 -19.86
CA LYS A 46 -6.45 -0.93 -20.40
C LYS A 46 -5.19 -0.62 -19.60
N LEU A 47 -4.35 -1.63 -19.37
CA LEU A 47 -3.08 -1.49 -18.61
C LEU A 47 -2.20 -0.35 -19.15
N GLU A 48 -2.05 -0.30 -20.48
CA GLU A 48 -1.28 0.73 -21.21
C GLU A 48 -1.72 2.16 -20.88
N TRP A 49 -2.98 2.36 -20.46
CA TRP A 49 -3.48 3.69 -20.12
C TRP A 49 -2.95 4.21 -18.79
N VAL A 50 -2.47 3.34 -17.91
CA VAL A 50 -2.11 3.70 -16.52
C VAL A 50 -0.65 3.37 -16.20
N GLN A 51 -0.08 2.39 -16.90
CA GLN A 51 1.27 1.86 -16.67
C GLN A 51 2.36 2.95 -16.68
N GLY A 52 2.43 3.79 -17.73
CA GLY A 52 3.52 4.77 -17.85
C GLY A 52 3.63 5.76 -16.67
N LEU A 53 2.51 6.26 -16.16
CA LEU A 53 2.53 7.16 -14.99
C LEU A 53 2.76 6.39 -13.69
N SER A 54 2.19 5.20 -13.55
CA SER A 54 2.36 4.37 -12.36
C SER A 54 3.82 3.96 -12.18
N ASP A 55 4.46 3.51 -13.26
CA ASP A 55 5.88 3.13 -13.27
C ASP A 55 6.76 4.34 -12.95
N PHE A 56 6.43 5.52 -13.48
CA PHE A 56 7.14 6.76 -13.14
C PHE A 56 7.02 7.14 -11.66
N LEU A 57 5.81 7.04 -11.08
CA LEU A 57 5.58 7.35 -9.67
C LEU A 57 6.29 6.34 -8.76
N VAL A 58 6.27 5.05 -9.11
CA VAL A 58 6.96 3.99 -8.38
C VAL A 58 8.49 4.14 -8.49
N ALA A 59 9.01 4.50 -9.67
CA ALA A 59 10.44 4.77 -9.85
C ALA A 59 10.92 5.97 -9.00
N ASN A 60 10.04 6.95 -8.77
CA ASN A 60 10.32 8.12 -7.93
C ASN A 60 9.72 8.03 -6.52
N LEU A 61 9.35 6.82 -6.06
CA LEU A 61 8.70 6.62 -4.76
C LEU A 61 9.52 7.18 -3.59
N GLY A 62 10.85 7.03 -3.66
CA GLY A 62 11.77 7.58 -2.67
C GLY A 62 11.66 9.10 -2.49
N PHE A 63 11.40 9.85 -3.58
CA PHE A 63 11.19 11.30 -3.52
C PHE A 63 9.93 11.65 -2.70
N PHE A 64 8.85 10.88 -2.84
CA PHE A 64 7.62 11.09 -2.08
C PHE A 64 7.74 10.75 -0.59
N PHE A 65 8.76 9.99 -0.18
CA PHE A 65 9.06 9.75 1.23
C PHE A 65 9.82 10.90 1.89
N VAL A 66 10.49 11.78 1.14
CA VAL A 66 11.28 12.89 1.69
C VAL A 66 10.41 13.84 2.55
N PRO A 67 9.23 14.32 2.11
CA PRO A 67 8.38 15.17 2.95
C PRO A 67 7.94 14.49 4.25
N SER A 68 7.59 13.20 4.18
CA SER A 68 7.22 12.41 5.36
C SER A 68 8.40 12.26 6.33
N GLY A 69 9.62 12.07 5.81
CA GLY A 69 10.85 12.03 6.61
C GLY A 69 11.18 13.37 7.26
N VAL A 70 11.01 14.49 6.55
CA VAL A 70 11.22 15.83 7.12
C VAL A 70 10.21 16.11 8.23
N ALA A 71 8.96 15.67 8.08
CA ALA A 71 7.96 15.80 9.13
C ALA A 71 8.33 15.04 10.43
N LEU A 72 9.11 13.95 10.34
CA LEU A 72 9.59 13.23 11.53
C LEU A 72 10.62 14.03 12.35
N MET A 73 11.30 15.02 11.74
CA MET A 73 12.25 15.86 12.46
C MET A 73 11.58 16.67 13.59
N LEU A 74 10.29 16.95 13.45
CA LEU A 74 9.48 17.60 14.50
C LEU A 74 9.34 16.74 15.77
N TYR A 75 9.64 15.44 15.69
CA TYR A 75 9.52 14.47 16.78
C TYR A 75 10.86 13.84 17.16
N PHE A 76 11.99 14.47 16.82
CA PHE A 76 13.32 13.90 17.06
C PHE A 76 13.60 13.61 18.55
N ASP A 77 13.12 14.46 19.46
CA ASP A 77 13.31 14.26 20.90
C ASP A 77 12.67 12.95 21.38
N ILE A 78 11.48 12.63 20.86
CA ILE A 78 10.75 11.39 21.17
C ILE A 78 11.48 10.19 20.56
N ILE A 79 11.93 10.32 19.31
CA ILE A 79 12.67 9.27 18.61
C ILE A 79 13.98 8.96 19.35
N GLN A 80 14.69 9.98 19.84
CA GLN A 80 15.91 9.79 20.61
C GLN A 80 15.63 9.09 21.95
N ALA A 81 14.59 9.51 22.67
CA ALA A 81 14.20 8.89 23.93
C ALA A 81 13.75 7.42 23.77
N GLN A 82 13.13 7.07 22.64
CA GLN A 82 12.57 5.75 22.37
C GLN A 82 13.31 4.98 21.26
N PHE A 83 14.57 5.36 20.99
CA PHE A 83 15.33 4.82 19.86
C PHE A 83 15.41 3.28 19.89
N TRP A 84 15.84 2.74 21.04
CA TRP A 84 15.96 1.29 21.23
C TRP A 84 14.63 0.54 21.11
N PRO A 85 13.54 0.95 21.80
CA PRO A 85 12.21 0.39 21.60
C PRO A 85 11.77 0.39 20.13
N ILE A 86 11.93 1.50 19.40
CA ILE A 86 11.51 1.62 18.00
C ILE A 86 12.27 0.64 17.11
N VAL A 87 13.61 0.60 17.22
CA VAL A 87 14.45 -0.26 16.38
C VAL A 87 14.17 -1.74 16.65
N ILE A 88 14.13 -2.14 17.92
CA ILE A 88 13.88 -3.54 18.30
C ILE A 88 12.48 -3.96 17.89
N ALA A 89 11.45 -3.15 18.18
CA ALA A 89 10.07 -3.46 17.82
C ALA A 89 9.91 -3.60 16.30
N THR A 90 10.55 -2.73 15.52
CA THR A 90 10.48 -2.76 14.04
C THR A 90 11.16 -4.02 13.49
N LEU A 91 12.37 -4.32 13.92
CA LEU A 91 13.12 -5.49 13.44
C LEU A 91 12.45 -6.80 13.84
N VAL A 92 12.11 -6.95 15.11
CA VAL A 92 11.49 -8.18 15.64
C VAL A 92 10.12 -8.39 15.02
N SER A 93 9.28 -7.35 14.91
CA SER A 93 7.96 -7.50 14.30
C SER A 93 8.04 -7.84 12.81
N THR A 94 8.99 -7.26 12.06
CA THR A 94 9.21 -7.58 10.65
C THR A 94 9.60 -9.06 10.48
N VAL A 95 10.59 -9.53 11.23
CA VAL A 95 11.04 -10.93 11.17
C VAL A 95 9.90 -11.87 11.56
N LEU A 96 9.17 -11.55 12.64
CA LEU A 96 8.06 -12.35 13.13
C LEU A 96 6.95 -12.45 12.07
N VAL A 97 6.54 -11.32 11.47
CA VAL A 97 5.53 -11.30 10.41
C VAL A 97 5.98 -12.16 9.23
N LEU A 98 7.23 -12.05 8.77
CA LEU A 98 7.75 -12.86 7.67
C LEU A 98 7.75 -14.36 8.00
N VAL A 99 8.19 -14.74 9.20
CA VAL A 99 8.21 -16.15 9.64
C VAL A 99 6.80 -16.71 9.74
N VAL A 100 5.89 -15.99 10.40
CA VAL A 100 4.51 -16.45 10.62
C VAL A 100 3.75 -16.53 9.29
N THR A 101 3.83 -15.50 8.44
CA THR A 101 3.17 -15.53 7.12
C THR A 101 3.71 -16.65 6.24
N GLY A 102 5.04 -16.84 6.22
CA GLY A 102 5.68 -17.94 5.49
C GLY A 102 5.25 -19.31 6.00
N TRP A 103 5.20 -19.49 7.32
CA TRP A 103 4.80 -20.76 7.92
C TRP A 103 3.30 -21.06 7.71
N VAL A 104 2.43 -20.07 7.90
CA VAL A 104 0.99 -20.19 7.61
C VAL A 104 0.78 -20.56 6.14
N HIS A 105 1.49 -19.91 5.22
CA HIS A 105 1.41 -20.25 3.80
C HIS A 105 1.86 -21.70 3.52
N GLN A 106 2.93 -22.18 4.16
CA GLN A 106 3.37 -23.57 4.04
C GLN A 106 2.33 -24.56 4.60
N ILE A 107 1.71 -24.23 5.74
CA ILE A 107 0.65 -25.04 6.35
C ILE A 107 -0.57 -25.10 5.43
N VAL A 108 -1.03 -23.96 4.91
CA VAL A 108 -2.16 -23.89 3.98
C VAL A 108 -1.87 -24.71 2.73
N ARG A 109 -0.65 -24.64 2.17
CA ARG A 109 -0.27 -25.49 1.02
C ARG A 109 -0.21 -26.98 1.35
N LYS A 110 0.17 -27.35 2.57
CA LYS A 110 0.31 -28.76 3.01
C LYS A 110 -1.03 -29.39 3.39
N TYR A 111 -1.97 -28.63 3.96
CA TYR A 111 -3.24 -29.13 4.50
C TYR A 111 -4.50 -28.64 3.75
N GLY A 112 -4.41 -27.58 2.94
CA GLY A 112 -5.55 -26.92 2.30
C GLY A 112 -5.55 -27.02 0.77
N PHE A 113 -6.41 -27.90 0.25
CA PHE A 113 -7.31 -27.80 -0.94
C PHE A 113 -6.86 -27.21 -2.30
N PHE A 114 -5.73 -26.51 -2.46
CA PHE A 114 -5.23 -26.00 -3.75
C PHE A 114 -4.29 -27.00 -4.44
N ARG A 115 -4.75 -28.24 -4.57
CA ARG A 115 -4.11 -29.24 -5.42
C ARG A 115 -4.84 -29.29 -6.76
N LYS A 116 -4.64 -28.24 -7.57
CA LYS A 116 -4.82 -28.27 -9.02
C LYS A 116 -3.62 -27.59 -9.65
#